data_AF-A0A210PDI2-F1
#
_entry.id   AF-A0A210PDI2-F1
#
_cell.length_a   1.000
_cell.length_b   1.000
_cell.length_c   1.000
_cell.angle_alpha   90.00
_cell.angle_beta   90.00
_cell.angle_gamma   90.00
#
_symmetry.space_group_name_H-M   'P 1'
#
loop_
_entity.id
_entity.type
_entity.pdbx_description
1 polymer ?
#
loop_
_entity_poly.entity_id
_entity_poly.type
_entity_poly.pdbx_seq_one_letter_code
_entity_poly.pdbx_strand_id
1 'polypeptide(L)'
;MKRVVDEKTLDMEIIVNPKTLDNGLNVIQLETAVGSAIKSFEGALGINVPRRRFLPVKTTSDLLLVMSNLYNMRTGSLEMNPKRCFPSVPLVKLGSHFSKVKDFLYRFSNIPDMLELDHLTVSGDVTFGKNVTLKGTVIIIANHGERIDIPSGSVLENKIVSGNLRILDH
;
A
#
# COMPACT_ATOMS: atom_id res chain seq x y z
N MET A 1 26.34 -20.94 4.78
CA MET A 1 25.51 -20.77 6.00
C MET A 1 25.99 -21.64 7.15
N LYS A 2 25.95 -22.98 7.04
CA LYS A 2 26.40 -23.87 8.13
C LYS A 2 27.79 -23.51 8.70
N ARG A 3 28.79 -23.36 7.82
CA ARG A 3 30.15 -22.94 8.18
C ARG A 3 30.19 -21.69 9.08
N VAL A 4 29.60 -20.58 8.63
CA VAL A 4 29.65 -19.28 9.36
C VAL A 4 28.90 -19.31 10.69
N VAL A 5 27.94 -20.23 10.86
CA VAL A 5 27.23 -20.44 12.13
C VAL A 5 28.06 -21.29 13.08
N ASP A 6 28.56 -22.43 12.61
CA ASP A 6 29.36 -23.37 13.41
C ASP A 6 30.67 -22.70 13.90
N GLU A 7 31.30 -21.88 13.06
CA GLU A 7 32.52 -21.12 13.36
C GLU A 7 32.26 -19.80 14.12
N LYS A 8 31.00 -19.43 14.36
CA LYS A 8 30.58 -18.16 15.00
C LYS A 8 31.15 -16.90 14.33
N THR A 9 31.29 -16.91 13.00
CA THR A 9 31.75 -15.77 12.21
C THR A 9 30.61 -14.94 11.62
N LEU A 10 29.36 -15.31 11.91
CA LEU A 10 28.18 -14.56 11.52
C LEU A 10 28.09 -13.26 12.33
N ASP A 11 28.29 -12.13 11.65
CA ASP A 11 28.28 -10.80 12.25
C ASP A 11 27.14 -9.95 11.67
N MET A 12 26.34 -9.36 12.54
CA MET A 12 25.17 -8.56 12.20
C MET A 12 25.13 -7.30 13.06
N GLU A 13 24.76 -6.18 12.45
CA GLU A 13 24.63 -4.92 13.16
C GLU A 13 23.42 -4.94 14.09
N ILE A 14 23.61 -4.47 15.33
CA ILE A 14 22.55 -4.34 16.31
C ILE A 14 21.75 -3.09 16.00
N ILE A 15 20.44 -3.27 15.84
CA ILE A 15 19.47 -2.20 15.68
C ILE A 15 18.80 -1.98 17.04
N VAL A 16 18.91 -0.76 17.55
CA VAL A 16 18.29 -0.36 18.83
C VAL A 16 16.98 0.37 18.53
N ASN A 17 15.86 -0.22 18.95
CA ASN A 17 14.51 0.30 18.69
C ASN A 17 13.81 0.67 20.02
N PRO A 18 13.82 1.96 20.42
CA PRO A 18 13.05 2.42 21.57
C PRO A 18 11.54 2.26 21.31
N LYS A 19 10.82 1.65 22.24
CA LYS A 19 9.37 1.49 22.17
C LYS A 19 8.71 1.89 23.49
N THR A 20 7.45 2.30 23.41
CA THR A 20 6.59 2.50 24.56
C THR A 20 5.49 1.46 24.51
N LEU A 21 5.35 0.67 25.56
CA LEU A 21 4.29 -0.33 25.70
C LEU A 21 2.95 0.34 26.01
N ASP A 22 1.85 -0.40 25.83
CA ASP A 22 0.49 0.11 26.05
C ASP A 22 0.24 0.57 27.50
N ASN A 23 1.03 0.05 28.46
CA ASN A 23 1.01 0.47 29.87
C ASN A 23 1.87 1.71 30.16
N GLY A 24 2.41 2.36 29.13
CA GLY A 24 3.26 3.56 29.25
C GLY A 24 4.73 3.28 29.59
N LEU A 25 5.14 2.01 29.73
CA LEU A 25 6.53 1.67 30.02
C LEU A 25 7.41 1.84 28.79
N ASN A 26 8.49 2.62 28.93
CA ASN A 26 9.53 2.74 27.90
C ASN A 26 10.47 1.54 27.98
N VAL A 27 10.68 0.89 26.84
CA VAL A 27 11.53 -0.29 26.68
C VAL A 27 12.45 -0.11 25.47
N ILE A 28 13.53 -0.89 25.44
CA ILE A 28 14.43 -0.97 24.30
C ILE A 28 14.28 -2.36 23.69
N GLN A 29 13.95 -2.44 22.41
CA GLN A 29 13.95 -3.67 21.65
C GLN A 29 15.22 -3.73 20.80
N LEU A 30 16.01 -4.79 20.97
CA LEU A 30 17.19 -5.06 20.15
C LEU A 30 16.81 -6.00 19.01
N GLU A 31 17.18 -5.62 17.79
CA GLU A 31 16.91 -6.38 16.57
C GLU A 31 18.20 -6.52 15.75
N THR A 32 18.22 -7.46 14.81
CA THR A 32 19.28 -7.58 13.79
C THR A 32 18.64 -7.72 12.42
N ALA A 33 19.31 -7.25 11.38
CA ALA A 33 18.84 -7.38 10.00
C ALA A 33 19.62 -8.46 9.25
N VAL A 34 18.91 -9.43 8.67
CA VAL A 34 19.53 -10.52 7.89
C VAL A 34 20.42 -10.01 6.74
N GLY A 35 20.10 -8.86 6.15
CA GLY A 35 20.91 -8.25 5.09
C GLY A 35 22.29 -7.79 5.55
N SER A 36 22.47 -7.45 6.82
CA SER A 36 23.77 -7.03 7.37
C SER A 36 24.79 -8.18 7.44
N ALA A 37 24.29 -9.44 7.47
CA ALA A 37 25.13 -10.63 7.49
C ALA A 37 25.87 -10.88 6.17
N ILE A 38 25.55 -10.17 5.08
CA ILE A 38 26.14 -10.38 3.75
C ILE A 38 27.68 -10.33 3.77
N LYS A 39 28.27 -9.49 4.64
CA LYS A 39 29.72 -9.33 4.83
C LYS A 39 30.40 -10.58 5.42
N SER A 40 29.65 -11.47 6.06
CA SER A 40 30.16 -12.72 6.62
C SER A 40 30.29 -13.85 5.58
N PHE A 41 29.90 -13.64 4.32
CA PHE A 41 29.93 -14.66 3.28
C PHE A 41 30.97 -14.35 2.20
N GLU A 42 31.82 -15.33 1.90
CA GLU A 42 32.73 -15.27 0.76
C GLU A 42 31.94 -15.36 -0.56
N GLY A 43 32.33 -14.56 -1.55
CA GLY A 43 31.70 -14.53 -2.87
C GLY A 43 30.29 -13.91 -2.88
N ALA A 44 29.92 -13.13 -1.87
CA ALA A 44 28.66 -12.42 -1.85
C ALA A 44 28.51 -11.47 -3.06
N LEU A 45 27.35 -11.49 -3.70
CA LEU A 45 27.06 -10.71 -4.92
C LEU A 45 25.67 -10.05 -4.82
N GLY A 46 25.59 -8.80 -5.28
CA GLY A 46 24.32 -8.11 -5.51
C GLY A 46 23.86 -8.26 -6.96
N ILE A 47 22.56 -8.51 -7.16
CA ILE A 47 21.94 -8.54 -8.49
C ILE A 47 20.84 -7.49 -8.53
N ASN A 48 20.90 -6.58 -9.50
CA ASN A 48 19.82 -5.64 -9.74
C ASN A 48 18.63 -6.35 -10.39
N VAL A 49 17.44 -6.20 -9.79
CA VAL A 49 16.21 -6.86 -10.24
C VAL A 49 15.16 -5.83 -10.60
N PRO A 50 14.25 -6.13 -11.55
CA PRO A 50 13.17 -5.22 -11.90
C PRO A 50 12.19 -5.07 -10.73
N ARG A 51 11.56 -3.89 -10.63
CA ARG A 51 10.60 -3.52 -9.56
C ARG A 51 9.50 -4.57 -9.34
N ARG A 52 9.09 -5.30 -10.39
CA ARG A 52 8.09 -6.39 -10.31
C ARG A 52 8.44 -7.49 -9.30
N ARG A 53 9.71 -7.67 -8.92
CA ARG A 53 10.13 -8.63 -7.88
C ARG A 53 10.00 -8.09 -6.46
N PHE A 54 9.63 -6.83 -6.29
CA PHE A 54 9.51 -6.17 -5.01
C PHE A 54 8.19 -5.36 -4.94
N LEU A 55 7.13 -6.06 -4.56
CA LEU A 55 5.78 -5.51 -4.35
C LEU A 55 5.34 -5.75 -2.89
N PRO A 56 5.95 -5.06 -1.90
CA PRO A 56 5.56 -5.21 -0.52
C PRO A 56 4.18 -4.59 -0.28
N VAL A 57 3.31 -5.30 0.44
CA VAL A 57 2.00 -4.79 0.88
C VAL A 57 2.08 -4.48 2.36
N LYS A 58 2.33 -3.21 2.71
CA LYS A 58 2.48 -2.77 4.11
C LYS A 58 1.29 -1.94 4.59
N THR A 59 0.61 -1.28 3.67
CA THR A 59 -0.48 -0.36 3.95
C THR A 59 -1.73 -0.76 3.17
N THR A 60 -2.88 -0.20 3.55
CA THR A 60 -4.12 -0.36 2.77
C THR A 60 -4.05 0.33 1.40
N SER A 61 -3.15 1.30 1.22
CA SER A 61 -2.86 1.87 -0.10
C SER A 61 -2.21 0.82 -1.03
N ASP A 62 -1.26 0.04 -0.50
CA ASP A 62 -0.65 -1.08 -1.23
C ASP A 62 -1.68 -2.19 -1.50
N LEU A 63 -2.57 -2.44 -0.53
CA LEU A 63 -3.63 -3.43 -0.65
C LEU A 63 -4.61 -3.05 -1.78
N LEU A 64 -5.01 -1.77 -1.86
CA LEU A 64 -5.86 -1.27 -2.94
C LEU A 64 -5.23 -1.51 -4.31
N LEU A 65 -3.94 -1.22 -4.47
CA LEU A 65 -3.20 -1.47 -5.70
C LEU A 65 -3.29 -2.94 -6.12
N VAL A 66 -2.98 -3.86 -5.20
CA VAL A 66 -2.94 -5.32 -5.46
C VAL A 66 -4.33 -5.91 -5.69
N MET A 67 -5.36 -5.38 -5.04
CA MET A 67 -6.73 -5.85 -5.20
C MET A 67 -7.40 -5.33 -6.48
N SER A 68 -6.91 -4.25 -7.07
CA SER A 68 -7.50 -3.63 -8.27
C SER A 68 -7.21 -4.42 -9.54
N ASN A 69 -7.92 -4.06 -10.62
CA ASN A 69 -7.68 -4.59 -11.97
C ASN A 69 -6.30 -4.21 -12.56
N LEU A 70 -5.47 -3.48 -11.80
CA LEU A 70 -4.08 -3.21 -12.11
C LEU A 70 -3.22 -4.47 -12.14
N TYR A 71 -3.55 -5.48 -11.34
CA TYR A 71 -2.85 -6.76 -11.28
C TYR A 71 -3.80 -7.92 -11.59
N ASN A 72 -3.29 -8.89 -12.33
CA ASN A 72 -3.94 -10.17 -12.55
C ASN A 72 -3.31 -11.21 -11.62
N MET A 73 -4.16 -12.04 -10.99
CA MET A 73 -3.69 -13.19 -10.22
C MET A 73 -3.61 -14.42 -11.14
N ARG A 74 -2.41 -15.00 -11.26
CA ARG A 74 -2.16 -16.25 -11.98
C ARG A 74 -1.45 -17.22 -11.05
N THR A 75 -2.10 -18.32 -10.70
CA THR A 75 -1.50 -19.39 -9.87
C THR A 75 -0.78 -18.87 -8.61
N GLY A 76 -1.40 -17.93 -7.90
CA GLY A 76 -0.83 -17.31 -6.69
C GLY A 76 0.23 -16.22 -6.92
N SER A 77 0.58 -15.91 -8.18
CA SER A 77 1.48 -14.82 -8.56
C SER A 77 0.68 -13.61 -9.07
N LEU A 78 1.16 -12.41 -8.75
CA LEU A 78 0.59 -11.16 -9.23
C LEU A 78 1.40 -10.65 -10.43
N GLU A 79 0.72 -10.41 -11.54
CA GLU A 79 1.31 -9.84 -12.74
C GLU A 79 0.59 -8.54 -13.09
N MET A 80 1.34 -7.49 -13.42
CA MET A 80 0.74 -6.24 -13.88
C MET A 80 -0.10 -6.50 -15.13
N ASN A 81 -1.31 -5.94 -15.16
CA ASN A 81 -2.25 -6.16 -16.23
C ASN A 81 -1.68 -5.67 -17.58
N PRO A 82 -1.61 -6.52 -18.63
CA PRO A 82 -1.08 -6.12 -19.93
C PRO A 82 -1.90 -5.04 -20.62
N LYS A 83 -3.14 -4.80 -20.18
CA LYS A 83 -3.96 -3.68 -20.65
C LYS A 83 -3.52 -2.33 -20.10
N ARG A 84 -2.61 -2.29 -19.13
CA ARG A 84 -2.08 -1.02 -18.61
C ARG A 84 -1.17 -0.40 -19.66
N CYS A 85 -1.51 0.81 -20.11
CA CYS A 85 -0.76 1.52 -21.15
C CYS A 85 0.67 1.93 -20.70
N PHE A 86 0.88 2.09 -19.38
CA PHE A 86 2.15 2.53 -18.81
C PHE A 86 2.71 1.50 -17.81
N PRO A 87 4.01 1.15 -17.86
CA PRO A 87 4.59 0.15 -16.97
C PRO A 87 4.81 0.65 -15.52
N SER A 88 4.58 1.93 -15.25
CA SER A 88 4.70 2.52 -13.91
C SER A 88 3.56 2.07 -13.00
N VAL A 89 3.85 1.83 -11.73
CA VAL A 89 2.83 1.61 -10.70
C VAL A 89 2.28 2.98 -10.26
N PRO A 90 0.94 3.17 -10.16
CA PRO A 90 0.40 4.45 -9.75
C PRO A 90 0.71 4.75 -8.29
N LEU A 91 0.78 6.04 -7.96
CA LEU A 91 0.97 6.49 -6.58
C LEU A 91 -0.39 6.57 -5.89
N VAL A 92 -0.61 5.74 -4.88
CA VAL A 92 -1.85 5.73 -4.09
C VAL A 92 -1.55 6.12 -2.65
N LYS A 93 -2.30 7.08 -2.13
CA LYS A 93 -2.25 7.54 -0.74
C LYS A 93 -3.65 7.60 -0.16
N LEU A 94 -3.97 6.64 0.70
CA LEU A 94 -5.20 6.64 1.49
C LEU A 94 -4.92 7.24 2.88
N GLY A 95 -5.80 8.13 3.33
CA GLY A 95 -5.69 8.82 4.62
C GLY A 95 -5.98 7.90 5.82
N SER A 96 -5.91 8.49 7.02
CA SER A 96 -6.03 7.78 8.30
C SER A 96 -7.32 6.95 8.47
N HIS A 97 -8.42 7.37 7.83
CA HIS A 97 -9.70 6.67 7.82
C HIS A 97 -9.65 5.30 7.13
N PHE A 98 -8.58 5.02 6.38
CA PHE A 98 -8.35 3.76 5.68
C PHE A 98 -7.23 2.93 6.33
N SER A 99 -6.62 3.38 7.43
CA SER A 99 -5.45 2.69 8.01
C SER A 99 -5.75 1.26 8.47
N LYS A 100 -6.97 1.01 8.97
CA LYS A 100 -7.42 -0.34 9.37
C LYS A 100 -8.07 -1.04 8.19
N VAL A 101 -7.74 -2.31 8.00
CA VAL A 101 -8.30 -3.15 6.92
C VAL A 101 -9.82 -3.21 6.96
N LYS A 102 -10.42 -3.29 8.16
CA LYS A 102 -11.88 -3.28 8.33
C LYS A 102 -12.52 -2.01 7.75
N ASP A 103 -11.96 -0.85 8.07
CA ASP A 103 -12.48 0.44 7.62
C ASP A 103 -12.25 0.63 6.13
N PHE A 104 -11.09 0.20 5.62
CA PHE A 104 -10.80 0.14 4.19
C PHE A 104 -11.85 -0.69 3.43
N LEU A 105 -12.10 -1.94 3.84
CA LEU A 105 -13.06 -2.81 3.18
C LEU A 105 -14.50 -2.27 3.26
N TYR A 106 -14.87 -1.65 4.38
CA TYR A 106 -16.18 -1.03 4.53
C TYR A 106 -16.38 0.18 3.61
N ARG A 107 -15.32 0.97 3.39
CA ARG A 107 -15.39 2.22 2.59
C ARG A 107 -15.40 1.97 1.08
N PHE A 108 -14.95 0.82 0.62
CA PHE A 108 -15.00 0.43 -0.78
C PHE A 108 -16.08 -0.63 -0.99
N SER A 109 -17.25 -0.22 -1.50
CA SER A 109 -18.32 -1.16 -1.86
C SER A 109 -17.85 -2.17 -2.92
N ASN A 110 -16.96 -1.74 -3.80
CA ASN A 110 -16.18 -2.58 -4.70
C ASN A 110 -14.84 -1.90 -4.99
N ILE A 111 -13.81 -2.67 -5.37
CA ILE A 111 -12.51 -2.10 -5.73
C ILE A 111 -12.67 -1.34 -7.06
N PRO A 112 -12.28 -0.06 -7.14
CA PRO A 112 -12.45 0.73 -8.36
C PRO A 112 -11.57 0.23 -9.51
N ASP A 113 -11.95 0.57 -10.72
CA ASP A 113 -11.07 0.48 -11.89
C ASP A 113 -9.95 1.52 -11.75
N MET A 114 -8.70 1.06 -11.78
CA MET A 114 -7.50 1.87 -11.62
C MET A 114 -6.50 1.64 -12.76
N LEU A 115 -6.95 1.07 -13.88
CA LEU A 115 -6.07 0.67 -14.98
C LEU A 115 -5.36 1.87 -15.62
N GLU A 116 -6.09 2.99 -15.76
CA GLU A 116 -5.61 4.26 -16.30
C GLU A 116 -5.24 5.28 -15.21
N LEU A 117 -5.10 4.85 -13.96
CA LEU A 117 -4.69 5.72 -12.86
C LEU A 117 -3.19 5.98 -12.87
N ASP A 118 -2.81 7.23 -12.56
CA ASP A 118 -1.44 7.67 -12.30
C ASP A 118 -1.25 8.05 -10.82
N HIS A 119 -2.18 8.80 -10.25
CA HIS A 119 -2.10 9.31 -8.89
C HIS A 119 -3.48 9.32 -8.21
N LEU A 120 -3.56 8.75 -7.01
CA LEU A 120 -4.73 8.82 -6.14
C LEU A 120 -4.33 9.31 -4.75
N THR A 121 -4.94 10.40 -4.30
CA THR A 121 -4.90 10.82 -2.90
C THR A 121 -6.31 10.92 -2.36
N VAL A 122 -6.59 10.24 -1.24
CA VAL A 122 -7.89 10.28 -0.56
C VAL A 122 -7.66 10.68 0.89
N SER A 123 -8.27 11.77 1.33
CA SER A 123 -8.17 12.29 2.70
C SER A 123 -9.56 12.56 3.29
N GLY A 124 -9.72 12.28 4.59
CA GLY A 124 -10.98 12.45 5.32
C GLY A 124 -11.96 11.28 5.21
N ASP A 125 -13.21 11.53 5.60
CA ASP A 125 -14.30 10.54 5.61
C ASP A 125 -14.88 10.37 4.19
N VAL A 126 -14.26 9.46 3.42
CA VAL A 126 -14.67 9.18 2.03
C VAL A 126 -15.16 7.74 1.89
N THR A 127 -16.23 7.53 1.13
CA THR A 127 -16.70 6.20 0.70
C THR A 127 -16.82 6.11 -0.81
N PHE A 128 -16.70 4.89 -1.33
CA PHE A 128 -16.78 4.58 -2.75
C PHE A 128 -17.92 3.59 -3.00
N GLY A 129 -18.83 3.98 -3.90
CA GLY A 129 -19.89 3.13 -4.43
C GLY A 129 -19.35 2.00 -5.32
N LYS A 130 -20.26 1.27 -5.97
CA LYS A 130 -19.91 0.17 -6.89
C LYS A 130 -19.45 0.72 -8.23
N ASN A 131 -18.58 -0.01 -8.94
CA ASN A 131 -18.19 0.29 -10.33
C ASN A 131 -17.60 1.72 -10.52
N VAL A 132 -16.87 2.24 -9.53
CA VAL A 132 -16.16 3.52 -9.66
C VAL A 132 -14.92 3.34 -10.54
N THR A 133 -14.64 4.30 -11.40
CA THR A 133 -13.45 4.33 -12.28
C THR A 133 -12.59 5.55 -11.97
N LEU A 134 -11.29 5.34 -11.78
CA LEU A 134 -10.32 6.38 -11.44
C LEU A 134 -9.23 6.46 -12.52
N LYS A 135 -9.05 7.65 -13.11
CA LYS A 135 -8.13 7.87 -14.24
C LYS A 135 -7.24 9.09 -14.04
N GLY A 136 -5.99 9.00 -14.50
CA GLY A 136 -5.00 10.07 -14.40
C GLY A 136 -4.73 10.47 -12.95
N THR A 137 -4.89 11.76 -12.63
CA THR A 137 -4.72 12.28 -11.27
C THR A 137 -6.05 12.54 -10.58
N VAL A 138 -6.35 11.79 -9.52
CA VAL A 138 -7.55 11.96 -8.70
C VAL A 138 -7.18 12.32 -7.27
N ILE A 139 -7.73 13.42 -6.77
CA ILE A 139 -7.54 13.86 -5.39
C ILE A 139 -8.90 14.07 -4.76
N ILE A 140 -9.19 13.41 -3.65
CA ILE A 140 -10.46 13.50 -2.93
C ILE A 140 -10.17 13.95 -1.49
N ILE A 141 -10.75 15.08 -1.08
CA ILE A 141 -10.50 15.68 0.22
C ILE A 141 -11.83 16.02 0.89
N ALA A 142 -12.21 15.23 1.90
CA ALA A 142 -13.25 15.59 2.84
C ALA A 142 -12.59 16.30 4.05
N ASN A 143 -12.96 17.54 4.34
CA ASN A 143 -12.40 18.23 5.50
C ASN A 143 -12.96 17.67 6.82
N HIS A 144 -12.42 18.14 7.93
CA HIS A 144 -12.87 17.71 9.25
C HIS A 144 -14.38 17.96 9.44
N GLY A 145 -15.12 16.92 9.82
CA GLY A 145 -16.57 16.97 10.00
C GLY A 145 -17.38 16.81 8.70
N GLU A 146 -16.72 16.83 7.54
CA GLU A 146 -17.35 16.57 6.24
C GLU A 146 -17.24 15.09 5.86
N ARG A 147 -18.14 14.65 4.99
CA ARG A 147 -18.12 13.31 4.41
C ARG A 147 -18.38 13.40 2.92
N ILE A 148 -17.68 12.58 2.13
CA ILE A 148 -17.90 12.46 0.69
C ILE A 148 -18.24 11.01 0.36
N ASP A 149 -19.47 10.76 -0.08
CA ASP A 149 -19.88 9.51 -0.67
C ASP A 149 -19.75 9.59 -2.20
N ILE A 150 -18.80 8.87 -2.79
CA ILE A 150 -18.64 8.79 -4.25
C ILE A 150 -19.73 7.86 -4.81
N PRO A 151 -20.64 8.36 -5.66
CA PRO A 151 -21.74 7.56 -6.20
C PRO A 151 -21.26 6.33 -6.98
N SER A 152 -22.12 5.30 -7.03
CA SER A 152 -21.86 4.13 -7.88
C SER A 152 -21.80 4.52 -9.37
N GLY A 153 -20.88 3.93 -10.12
CA GLY A 153 -20.66 4.22 -11.54
C GLY A 153 -19.88 5.52 -11.82
N SER A 154 -19.43 6.24 -10.79
CA SER A 154 -18.69 7.48 -10.97
C SER A 154 -17.38 7.26 -11.73
N VAL A 155 -17.12 8.11 -12.71
CA VAL A 155 -15.84 8.17 -13.43
C VAL A 155 -15.14 9.46 -13.05
N LEU A 156 -14.00 9.35 -12.35
CA LEU A 156 -13.18 10.49 -11.94
C LEU A 156 -11.89 10.47 -12.76
N GLU A 157 -11.74 11.46 -13.63
CA GLU A 157 -10.57 11.60 -14.51
C GLU A 157 -9.97 13.00 -14.37
N ASN A 158 -8.73 13.08 -13.89
CA ASN A 158 -8.00 14.34 -13.72
C ASN A 158 -8.80 15.37 -12.89
N LYS A 159 -9.40 14.92 -11.77
CA LYS A 159 -10.27 15.73 -10.92
C LYS A 159 -9.75 15.85 -9.49
N ILE A 160 -10.00 17.02 -8.93
CA ILE A 160 -9.95 17.26 -7.50
C ILE A 160 -11.39 17.36 -7.01
N VAL A 161 -11.79 16.53 -6.06
CA VAL A 161 -13.11 16.50 -5.44
C VAL A 161 -12.95 16.91 -3.98
N SER A 162 -13.68 17.93 -3.55
CA SER A 162 -13.66 18.40 -2.17
C SER A 162 -15.04 18.89 -1.74
N GLY A 163 -15.33 18.80 -0.44
CA GLY A 163 -16.56 19.30 0.16
C GLY A 163 -17.31 18.22 0.94
N ASN A 164 -18.64 18.34 0.97
CA ASN A 164 -19.52 17.46 1.74
C ASN A 164 -20.67 16.97 0.85
N LEU A 165 -20.74 15.64 0.65
CA LEU A 165 -21.74 14.97 -0.15
C LEU A 165 -22.15 13.68 0.55
N ARG A 166 -23.43 13.58 0.91
CA ARG A 166 -24.02 12.36 1.49
C ARG A 166 -25.04 11.76 0.56
N ILE A 167 -24.95 10.46 0.33
CA ILE A 167 -25.93 9.68 -0.43
C ILE A 167 -26.72 8.84 0.57
N LEU A 168 -28.05 9.00 0.58
CA LEU A 168 -28.96 8.25 1.45
C LEU A 168 -29.76 7.26 0.60
N ASP A 169 -29.97 6.06 1.12
CA ASP A 169 -30.86 5.08 0.49
C ASP A 169 -32.30 5.62 0.50
N HIS A 170 -33.03 5.38 -0.59
CA HIS A 170 -34.45 5.73 -0.73
C HIS A 170 -35.35 4.56 -0.32
#